data_AF-A0A4R1K2S3-F1
#
_entry.id   AF-A0A4R1K2S3-F1
#
_cell.length_a   1.000
_cell.length_b   1.000
_cell.length_c   1.000
_cell.angle_alpha   90.00
_cell.angle_beta   90.00
_cell.angle_gamma   90.00
#
_symmetry.space_group_name_H-M   'P 1'
#
loop_
_entity.id
_entity.type
_entity.pdbx_description
1 polymer ?
#
loop_
_entity_poly.entity_id
_entity_poly.type
_entity_poly.pdbx_seq_one_letter_code
_entity_poly.pdbx_strand_id
1 'polypeptide(L)'
;MSEIRKILAFLLLFAVPAFAGDDDYILGLNTFADGIYSISAPALEAYLKDGQDAQKRNYAKYLLYKTYMKQGKTAEAQKYLRDIVDVEDGRFDRNQMAADNMALLTSGDCAKAVEFASGKPEDAVIDSYLNSKCPVDDAFIKTVLPKVKSENIRMKAVTKSADKPETVAKIFDATPLASLSPASKKYFGIYFYKQKDNARFDKVKADYMDGDLAALELDRFWVKGDKAGYLERFAAINAKYELSGAAVCRAIDLYNETGKQFDCNLVNKCMSDYSVDFVKIKGACFAEKKDAKGLTAFADSLGAKIFPGLCGYGEYIFANSLYTGEKESKFSDCENKFHIADIMLQKKSYKSLVNMFRGETDDMDRYYAAIGYAGLGKKKEAADTAAKIKDSYLKAKLAGVLK
;
A
#
# COMPACT_ATOMS: atom_id res chain seq x y z
N MET A 1 0.77 -76.62 -62.04
CA MET A 1 1.87 -75.68 -61.72
C MET A 1 2.05 -74.64 -62.83
N SER A 2 1.11 -73.70 -62.99
CA SER A 2 1.24 -72.64 -64.02
C SER A 2 0.36 -71.40 -63.74
N GLU A 3 0.23 -70.99 -62.48
CA GLU A 3 -0.46 -69.74 -62.08
C GLU A 3 0.43 -68.87 -61.16
N ILE A 4 1.35 -69.49 -60.40
CA ILE A 4 2.22 -68.81 -59.43
C ILE A 4 3.30 -67.93 -60.10
N ARG A 5 3.68 -68.20 -61.36
CA ARG A 5 4.70 -67.41 -62.07
C ARG A 5 4.21 -66.05 -62.60
N LYS A 6 2.89 -65.81 -62.69
CA LYS A 6 2.36 -64.50 -63.11
C LYS A 6 2.19 -63.52 -61.94
N ILE A 7 2.02 -64.03 -60.72
CA ILE A 7 1.87 -63.19 -59.52
C ILE A 7 3.23 -62.63 -59.05
N LEU A 8 4.32 -63.38 -59.20
CA LEU A 8 5.66 -62.86 -58.89
C LEU A 8 6.15 -61.77 -59.87
N ALA A 9 5.65 -61.77 -61.11
CA ALA A 9 5.97 -60.72 -62.09
C ALA A 9 5.20 -59.42 -61.83
N PHE A 10 4.08 -59.46 -61.12
CA PHE A 10 3.28 -58.26 -60.77
C PHE A 10 3.78 -57.58 -59.48
N LEU A 11 4.42 -58.33 -58.57
CA LEU A 11 5.01 -57.81 -57.34
C LEU A 11 6.37 -57.12 -57.53
N LEU A 12 7.01 -57.28 -58.69
CA LEU A 12 8.30 -56.66 -59.03
C LEU A 12 8.18 -55.39 -59.89
N LEU A 13 6.96 -54.95 -60.21
CA LEU A 13 6.70 -53.77 -61.06
C LEU A 13 6.27 -52.51 -60.29
N PHE A 14 6.25 -52.54 -58.95
CA PHE A 14 6.03 -51.37 -58.10
C PHE A 14 7.16 -51.12 -57.08
N ALA A 15 8.38 -51.55 -57.39
CA ALA A 15 9.58 -50.99 -56.77
C ALA A 15 9.93 -49.65 -57.47
N VAL A 16 8.99 -48.71 -57.45
CA VAL A 16 9.36 -47.30 -57.38
C VAL A 16 9.95 -47.16 -55.98
N PRO A 17 11.11 -46.50 -55.76
CA PRO A 17 11.41 -46.05 -54.42
C PRO A 17 10.26 -45.13 -54.04
N ALA A 18 9.31 -45.62 -53.25
CA ALA A 18 8.27 -44.80 -52.69
C ALA A 18 9.01 -43.66 -51.99
N PHE A 19 8.83 -42.44 -52.47
CA PHE A 19 9.37 -41.24 -51.87
C PHE A 19 8.66 -41.05 -50.52
N ALA A 20 9.01 -41.87 -49.54
CA ALA A 20 8.48 -41.85 -48.17
C ALA A 20 8.73 -40.51 -47.48
N GLY A 21 9.61 -39.66 -48.05
CA GLY A 21 9.86 -38.32 -47.55
C GLY A 21 8.60 -37.47 -47.43
N ASP A 22 7.82 -37.29 -48.50
CA ASP A 22 6.70 -36.35 -48.43
C ASP A 22 5.50 -36.87 -47.65
N ASP A 23 5.25 -38.18 -47.64
CA ASP A 23 4.16 -38.79 -46.87
C ASP A 23 4.39 -38.68 -45.35
N ASP A 24 5.63 -38.96 -44.89
CA ASP A 24 6.02 -38.81 -43.48
C ASP A 24 5.93 -37.36 -43.02
N TYR A 25 6.29 -36.41 -43.90
CA TYR A 25 6.13 -34.98 -43.62
C TYR A 25 4.65 -34.60 -43.45
N ILE A 26 3.77 -34.99 -44.38
CA ILE A 26 2.33 -34.68 -44.30
C ILE A 26 1.68 -35.34 -43.08
N LEU A 27 1.99 -36.60 -42.80
CA LEU A 27 1.53 -37.29 -41.59
C LEU A 27 1.98 -36.55 -40.32
N GLY A 28 3.26 -36.13 -40.28
CA GLY A 28 3.84 -35.36 -39.19
C GLY A 28 3.15 -34.00 -38.98
N LEU A 29 2.82 -33.30 -40.06
CA LEU A 29 2.09 -32.02 -40.02
C LEU A 29 0.67 -32.18 -39.46
N ASN A 30 -0.10 -33.12 -40.01
CA ASN A 30 -1.49 -33.31 -39.64
C ASN A 30 -1.61 -33.74 -38.18
N THR A 31 -0.81 -34.72 -37.78
CA THR A 31 -0.80 -35.20 -36.38
C THR A 31 -0.25 -34.16 -35.40
N PHE A 32 0.64 -33.25 -35.82
CA PHE A 32 1.04 -32.10 -34.99
C PHE A 32 -0.15 -31.16 -34.77
N ALA A 33 -0.89 -30.84 -35.82
CA ALA A 33 -2.06 -29.97 -35.75
C ALA A 33 -3.15 -30.56 -34.85
N ASP A 34 -3.32 -31.88 -34.88
CA ASP A 34 -4.25 -32.63 -34.02
C ASP A 34 -3.72 -32.83 -32.59
N GLY A 35 -2.50 -32.39 -32.28
CA GLY A 35 -1.86 -32.53 -30.97
C GLY A 35 -1.38 -33.95 -30.63
N ILE A 36 -1.32 -34.85 -31.60
CA ILE A 36 -0.89 -36.25 -31.46
C ILE A 36 0.64 -36.33 -31.59
N TYR A 37 1.34 -35.74 -30.63
CA TYR A 37 2.80 -35.59 -30.62
C TYR A 37 3.59 -36.91 -30.62
N SER A 38 2.99 -38.00 -30.12
CA SER A 38 3.58 -39.34 -30.13
C SER A 38 3.72 -39.93 -31.53
N ILE A 39 2.90 -39.48 -32.48
CA ILE A 39 2.97 -39.89 -33.90
C ILE A 39 3.70 -38.83 -34.71
N SER A 40 3.45 -37.55 -34.43
CA SER A 40 4.07 -36.43 -35.15
C SER A 40 5.60 -36.45 -35.08
N ALA A 41 6.19 -36.63 -33.89
CA ALA A 41 7.64 -36.60 -33.75
C ALA A 41 8.36 -37.71 -34.54
N PRO A 42 8.00 -39.01 -34.40
CA PRO A 42 8.64 -40.06 -35.20
C PRO A 42 8.48 -39.87 -36.71
N ALA A 43 7.32 -39.40 -37.19
CA ALA A 43 7.08 -39.15 -38.62
C ALA A 43 7.97 -38.00 -39.14
N LEU A 44 8.04 -36.88 -38.41
CA LEU A 44 8.92 -35.77 -38.78
C LEU A 44 10.40 -36.13 -38.70
N GLU A 45 10.81 -37.01 -37.77
CA GLU A 45 12.18 -37.51 -37.70
C GLU A 45 12.52 -38.45 -38.86
N ALA A 46 11.59 -39.30 -39.29
CA ALA A 46 11.73 -40.13 -40.48
C ALA A 46 11.92 -39.26 -41.72
N TYR A 47 11.09 -38.21 -41.87
CA TYR A 47 11.25 -37.23 -42.94
C TYR A 47 12.64 -36.58 -42.97
N LEU A 48 13.19 -36.21 -41.81
CA LEU A 48 14.51 -35.57 -41.73
C LEU A 48 15.67 -36.49 -42.12
N LYS A 49 15.48 -37.81 -42.26
CA LYS A 49 16.53 -38.71 -42.76
C LYS A 49 16.75 -38.56 -44.26
N ASP A 50 15.67 -38.56 -45.03
CA ASP A 50 15.74 -38.73 -46.49
C ASP A 50 15.20 -37.52 -47.28
N GLY A 51 14.42 -36.63 -46.65
CA GLY A 51 13.85 -35.45 -47.30
C GLY A 51 14.94 -34.47 -47.78
N GLN A 52 14.77 -33.87 -48.96
CA GLN A 52 15.78 -32.96 -49.54
C GLN A 52 15.35 -31.48 -49.57
N ASP A 53 14.05 -31.20 -49.40
CA ASP A 53 13.52 -29.83 -49.43
C ASP A 53 13.92 -29.07 -48.16
N ALA A 54 14.77 -28.06 -48.32
CA ALA A 54 15.30 -27.28 -47.20
C ALA A 54 14.19 -26.57 -46.39
N GLN A 55 13.16 -26.02 -47.04
CA GLN A 55 12.08 -25.30 -46.36
C GLN A 55 11.19 -26.25 -45.55
N LYS A 56 10.84 -27.40 -46.11
CA LYS A 56 10.08 -28.44 -45.39
C LYS A 56 10.91 -29.03 -44.24
N ARG A 57 12.20 -29.29 -44.45
CA ARG A 57 13.11 -29.77 -43.39
C ARG A 57 13.21 -28.78 -42.24
N ASN A 58 13.39 -27.49 -42.53
CA ASN A 58 13.46 -26.45 -41.50
C ASN A 58 12.15 -26.36 -40.71
N TYR A 59 11.00 -26.45 -41.38
CA TYR A 59 9.71 -26.48 -40.71
C TYR A 59 9.46 -27.75 -39.90
N ALA A 60 9.90 -28.91 -40.39
CA ALA A 60 9.86 -30.15 -39.62
C ALA A 60 10.69 -30.05 -38.33
N LYS A 61 11.90 -29.46 -38.39
CA LYS A 61 12.72 -29.18 -37.20
C LYS A 61 12.01 -28.23 -36.23
N TYR A 62 11.34 -27.20 -36.73
CA TYR A 62 10.55 -26.28 -35.89
C TYR A 62 9.42 -27.00 -35.15
N LEU A 63 8.66 -27.85 -35.84
CA LEU A 63 7.60 -28.64 -35.21
C LEU A 63 8.13 -29.69 -34.24
N LEU A 64 9.28 -30.31 -34.56
CA LEU A 64 9.96 -31.25 -33.66
C LEU A 64 10.42 -30.58 -32.37
N TYR A 65 11.06 -29.41 -32.46
CA TYR A 65 11.44 -28.66 -31.26
C TYR A 65 10.20 -28.32 -30.41
N LYS A 66 9.12 -27.81 -31.02
CA LYS A 66 7.87 -27.50 -30.29
C LYS A 66 7.25 -28.74 -29.66
N THR A 67 7.28 -29.86 -30.36
CA THR A 67 6.81 -31.15 -29.86
C THR A 67 7.62 -31.58 -28.64
N TYR A 68 8.93 -31.49 -28.73
CA TYR A 68 9.82 -31.91 -27.64
C TYR A 68 9.77 -30.98 -26.43
N MET A 69 9.56 -29.68 -26.64
CA MET A 69 9.21 -28.75 -25.56
C MET A 69 7.95 -29.20 -24.81
N LYS A 70 6.87 -29.54 -25.53
CA LYS A 70 5.61 -30.02 -24.92
C LYS A 70 5.76 -31.36 -24.19
N GLN A 71 6.68 -32.20 -24.64
CA GLN A 71 6.99 -33.49 -24.01
C GLN A 71 7.99 -33.38 -22.85
N GLY A 72 8.53 -32.19 -22.56
CA GLY A 72 9.57 -32.00 -21.53
C GLY A 72 10.95 -32.58 -21.91
N LYS A 73 11.16 -32.92 -23.19
CA LYS A 73 12.40 -33.48 -23.73
C LYS A 73 13.35 -32.35 -24.14
N THR A 74 14.01 -31.74 -23.15
CA THR A 74 14.75 -30.49 -23.31
C THR A 74 16.00 -30.61 -24.19
N ALA A 75 16.72 -31.74 -24.15
CA ALA A 75 17.91 -31.95 -24.95
C ALA A 75 17.58 -32.06 -26.45
N GLU A 76 16.53 -32.81 -26.78
CA GLU A 76 16.01 -32.98 -28.13
C GLU A 76 15.43 -31.67 -28.65
N ALA A 77 14.63 -30.97 -27.83
CA ALA A 77 14.13 -29.64 -28.17
C ALA A 77 15.27 -28.67 -28.49
N GLN A 78 16.32 -28.64 -27.66
CA GLN A 78 17.47 -27.76 -27.85
C GLN A 78 18.25 -28.09 -29.13
N LYS A 79 18.42 -29.38 -29.45
CA LYS A 79 19.06 -29.81 -30.70
C LYS A 79 18.35 -29.21 -31.91
N TYR A 80 17.04 -29.43 -32.04
CA TYR A 80 16.29 -28.96 -33.19
C TYR A 80 16.16 -27.44 -33.24
N LEU A 81 16.06 -26.77 -32.09
CA LEU A 81 16.00 -25.31 -32.04
C LEU A 81 17.30 -24.65 -32.51
N ARG A 82 18.45 -25.16 -32.09
CA ARG A 82 19.77 -24.65 -32.53
C ARG A 82 19.96 -24.74 -34.03
N ASP A 83 19.47 -25.82 -34.64
CA ASP A 83 19.57 -26.02 -36.09
C ASP A 83 18.79 -24.99 -36.93
N ILE A 84 17.83 -24.29 -36.34
CA ILE A 84 16.90 -23.39 -37.06
C ILE A 84 16.88 -21.96 -36.50
N VAL A 85 17.67 -21.65 -35.47
CA VAL A 85 17.60 -20.35 -34.79
C VAL A 85 17.89 -19.18 -35.73
N ASP A 86 18.82 -19.37 -36.67
CA ASP A 86 19.23 -18.36 -37.65
C ASP A 86 18.55 -18.54 -39.03
N VAL A 87 17.63 -19.50 -39.18
CA VAL A 87 16.94 -19.77 -40.45
C VAL A 87 15.74 -18.87 -40.61
N GLU A 88 15.73 -17.99 -41.62
CA GLU A 88 14.58 -17.14 -41.95
C GLU A 88 13.43 -17.93 -42.60
N ASP A 89 12.35 -18.13 -41.85
CA ASP A 89 11.10 -18.76 -42.31
C ASP A 89 9.90 -18.03 -41.70
N GLY A 90 9.00 -17.52 -42.54
CA GLY A 90 7.83 -16.75 -42.09
C GLY A 90 6.82 -17.55 -41.27
N ARG A 91 6.93 -18.88 -41.24
CA ARG A 91 6.09 -19.75 -40.40
C ARG A 91 6.59 -19.85 -38.95
N PHE A 92 7.81 -19.40 -38.69
CA PHE A 92 8.42 -19.46 -37.36
C PHE A 92 7.94 -18.31 -36.49
N ASP A 93 7.41 -18.63 -35.32
CA ASP A 93 7.17 -17.63 -34.28
C ASP A 93 8.51 -17.29 -33.60
N ARG A 94 9.17 -16.25 -34.09
CA ARG A 94 10.50 -15.84 -33.61
C ARG A 94 10.51 -15.40 -32.16
N ASN A 95 9.44 -14.76 -31.71
CA ASN A 95 9.33 -14.31 -30.32
C ASN A 95 9.20 -15.51 -29.39
N GLN A 96 8.34 -16.48 -29.74
CA GLN A 96 8.22 -17.71 -28.98
C GLN A 96 9.52 -18.52 -28.99
N MET A 97 10.18 -18.64 -30.14
CA MET A 97 11.47 -19.34 -30.25
C MET A 97 12.54 -18.71 -29.34
N ALA A 98 12.60 -17.39 -29.25
CA ALA A 98 13.55 -16.71 -28.37
C ALA A 98 13.25 -16.98 -26.88
N ALA A 99 11.97 -16.90 -26.49
CA ALA A 99 11.54 -17.20 -25.12
C ALA A 99 11.80 -18.66 -24.73
N ASP A 100 11.54 -19.60 -25.64
CA ASP A 100 11.78 -21.02 -25.43
C ASP A 100 13.27 -21.36 -25.43
N ASN A 101 14.08 -20.71 -26.29
CA ASN A 101 15.53 -20.85 -26.23
C ASN A 101 16.05 -20.42 -24.86
N MET A 102 15.54 -19.32 -24.31
CA MET A 102 15.88 -18.89 -22.96
C MET A 102 15.45 -19.93 -21.91
N ALA A 103 14.23 -20.47 -22.00
CA ALA A 103 13.75 -21.49 -21.08
C ALA A 103 14.65 -22.74 -21.10
N LEU A 104 15.10 -23.16 -22.29
CA LEU A 104 16.04 -24.27 -22.45
C LEU A 104 17.43 -23.94 -21.88
N LEU A 105 17.98 -22.77 -22.18
CA LEU A 105 19.29 -22.35 -21.68
C LEU A 105 19.32 -22.28 -20.16
N THR A 106 18.29 -21.69 -19.56
CA THR A 106 18.20 -21.54 -18.10
C THR A 106 18.02 -22.87 -17.35
N SER A 107 17.65 -23.95 -18.05
CA SER A 107 17.59 -25.29 -17.46
C SER A 107 18.95 -25.99 -17.33
N GLY A 108 19.95 -25.55 -18.10
CA GLY A 108 21.26 -26.23 -18.21
C GLY A 108 22.48 -25.37 -17.92
N ASP A 109 22.48 -24.10 -18.32
CA ASP A 109 23.65 -23.22 -18.26
C ASP A 109 23.22 -21.74 -18.13
N CYS A 110 23.21 -21.24 -16.89
CA CYS A 110 22.84 -19.84 -16.62
C CYS A 110 23.79 -18.83 -17.23
N ALA A 111 25.08 -19.16 -17.45
CA ALA A 111 26.03 -18.24 -18.04
C ALA A 111 25.70 -17.99 -19.51
N LYS A 112 25.37 -19.06 -20.26
CA LYS A 112 24.87 -18.93 -21.65
C LYS A 112 23.52 -18.24 -21.74
N ALA A 113 22.67 -18.45 -20.74
CA ALA A 113 21.39 -17.73 -20.65
C ALA A 113 21.62 -16.20 -20.51
N VAL A 114 22.58 -15.78 -19.67
CA VAL A 114 22.97 -14.36 -19.55
C VAL A 114 23.53 -13.81 -20.85
N GLU A 115 24.44 -14.56 -21.51
CA GLU A 115 25.01 -14.17 -22.81
C GLU A 115 23.90 -13.97 -23.86
N PHE A 116 22.97 -14.92 -23.96
CA PHE A 116 21.83 -14.84 -24.87
C PHE A 116 20.91 -13.65 -24.55
N ALA A 117 20.55 -13.43 -23.27
CA ALA A 117 19.76 -12.28 -22.84
C ALA A 117 20.44 -10.94 -23.15
N SER A 118 21.78 -10.90 -23.08
CA SER A 118 22.53 -9.68 -23.39
C SER A 118 22.51 -9.36 -24.89
N GLY A 119 22.56 -10.38 -25.75
CA GLY A 119 22.43 -10.23 -27.20
C GLY A 119 20.99 -9.96 -27.66
N LYS A 120 20.01 -10.48 -26.91
CA LYS A 120 18.57 -10.42 -27.20
C LYS A 120 17.78 -9.91 -25.98
N PRO A 121 17.81 -8.59 -25.71
CA PRO A 121 17.23 -8.00 -24.51
C PRO A 121 15.73 -7.69 -24.68
N GLU A 122 14.98 -8.54 -25.38
CA GLU A 122 13.52 -8.41 -25.45
C GLU A 122 12.87 -8.84 -24.13
N ASP A 123 11.79 -8.16 -23.76
CA ASP A 123 11.10 -8.40 -22.48
C ASP A 123 10.71 -9.87 -22.28
N ALA A 124 10.20 -10.56 -23.30
CA ALA A 124 9.81 -11.97 -23.20
C ALA A 124 11.00 -12.91 -22.89
N VAL A 125 12.17 -12.61 -23.47
CA VAL A 125 13.40 -13.35 -23.25
C VAL A 125 13.86 -13.16 -21.81
N ILE A 126 13.93 -11.91 -21.36
CA ILE A 126 14.36 -11.60 -19.99
C ILE A 126 13.34 -12.09 -18.96
N ASP A 127 12.04 -12.02 -19.25
CA ASP A 127 10.98 -12.52 -18.38
C ASP A 127 11.12 -14.03 -18.15
N SER A 128 11.40 -14.79 -19.21
CA SER A 128 11.72 -16.23 -19.15
C SER A 128 12.94 -16.49 -18.26
N TYR A 129 14.01 -15.69 -18.40
CA TYR A 129 15.18 -15.77 -17.51
C TYR A 129 14.80 -15.53 -16.04
N LEU A 130 14.03 -14.47 -15.77
CA LEU A 130 13.62 -14.10 -14.42
C LEU A 130 12.64 -15.12 -13.80
N ASN A 131 11.85 -15.84 -14.59
CA ASN A 131 11.00 -16.94 -14.09
C ASN A 131 11.77 -18.25 -13.82
N SER A 132 13.00 -18.37 -14.31
CA SER A 132 13.80 -19.60 -14.17
C SER A 132 14.46 -19.73 -12.78
N LYS A 133 15.26 -20.78 -12.58
CA LYS A 133 16.11 -20.94 -11.38
C LYS A 133 17.42 -20.14 -11.45
N CYS A 134 17.76 -19.54 -12.58
CA CYS A 134 19.01 -18.79 -12.71
C CYS A 134 19.00 -17.53 -11.81
N PRO A 135 20.13 -17.24 -11.12
CA PRO A 135 20.21 -16.10 -10.22
C PRO A 135 20.28 -14.77 -10.99
N VAL A 136 19.88 -13.69 -10.33
CA VAL A 136 20.23 -12.33 -10.77
C VAL A 136 21.55 -11.98 -10.09
N ASP A 137 22.66 -12.14 -10.82
CA ASP A 137 24.01 -11.93 -10.33
C ASP A 137 24.68 -10.72 -10.98
N ASP A 138 25.95 -10.47 -10.65
CA ASP A 138 26.71 -9.35 -11.20
C ASP A 138 26.83 -9.41 -12.73
N ALA A 139 26.84 -10.59 -13.34
CA ALA A 139 26.91 -10.74 -14.79
C ALA A 139 25.60 -10.28 -15.43
N PHE A 140 24.46 -10.71 -14.91
CA PHE A 140 23.14 -10.25 -15.36
C PHE A 140 22.98 -8.74 -15.17
N ILE A 141 23.31 -8.22 -13.98
CA ILE A 141 23.15 -6.80 -13.64
C ILE A 141 24.02 -5.90 -14.53
N LYS A 142 25.23 -6.33 -14.88
CA LYS A 142 26.14 -5.52 -15.71
C LYS A 142 25.86 -5.63 -17.20
N THR A 143 25.43 -6.78 -17.69
CA THR A 143 25.37 -7.04 -19.15
C THR A 143 23.96 -7.06 -19.72
N VAL A 144 22.95 -7.41 -18.93
CA VAL A 144 21.56 -7.53 -19.37
C VAL A 144 20.74 -6.34 -18.89
N LEU A 145 20.73 -6.08 -17.57
CA LEU A 145 19.88 -5.06 -16.96
C LEU A 145 19.96 -3.66 -17.61
N PRO A 146 21.14 -3.13 -18.01
CA PRO A 146 21.24 -1.80 -18.61
C PRO A 146 20.53 -1.70 -19.97
N LYS A 147 20.32 -2.83 -20.65
CA LYS A 147 19.64 -2.92 -21.95
C LYS A 147 18.12 -3.07 -21.80
N VAL A 148 17.65 -3.42 -20.60
CA VAL A 148 16.22 -3.59 -20.30
C VAL A 148 15.54 -2.23 -20.22
N LYS A 149 14.58 -1.96 -21.10
CA LYS A 149 13.82 -0.69 -21.11
C LYS A 149 12.60 -0.72 -20.19
N SER A 150 12.00 -1.89 -20.02
CA SER A 150 10.76 -2.09 -19.27
C SER A 150 10.99 -2.04 -17.76
N GLU A 151 10.31 -1.10 -17.09
CA GLU A 151 10.32 -0.99 -15.62
C GLU A 151 9.82 -2.28 -14.98
N ASN A 152 8.76 -2.90 -15.52
CA ASN A 152 8.19 -4.13 -14.98
C ASN A 152 9.22 -5.27 -14.94
N ILE A 153 10.02 -5.43 -16.00
CA ILE A 153 11.09 -6.44 -16.05
C ILE A 153 12.19 -6.13 -15.02
N ARG A 154 12.58 -4.85 -14.88
CA ARG A 154 13.55 -4.44 -13.84
C ARG A 154 13.01 -4.73 -12.44
N MET A 155 11.75 -4.41 -12.16
CA MET A 155 11.12 -4.66 -10.86
C MET A 155 10.92 -6.16 -10.58
N LYS A 156 10.78 -6.98 -11.62
CA LYS A 156 10.79 -8.44 -11.48
C LYS A 156 12.16 -8.97 -11.07
N ALA A 157 13.25 -8.39 -11.61
CA ALA A 157 14.60 -8.72 -11.16
C ALA A 157 14.85 -8.32 -9.69
N VAL A 158 14.31 -7.17 -9.26
CA VAL A 158 14.30 -6.75 -7.85
C VAL A 158 13.53 -7.75 -6.99
N THR A 159 12.32 -8.11 -7.39
CA THR A 159 11.44 -9.03 -6.65
C THR A 159 12.08 -10.40 -6.48
N LYS A 160 12.71 -10.93 -7.55
CA LYS A 160 13.46 -12.19 -7.51
C LYS A 160 14.66 -12.16 -6.56
N SER A 161 15.18 -10.97 -6.29
CA SER A 161 16.38 -10.75 -5.46
C SER A 161 16.05 -10.14 -4.10
N ALA A 162 14.78 -10.07 -3.71
CA ALA A 162 14.33 -9.29 -2.56
C ALA A 162 14.99 -9.71 -1.22
N ASP A 163 15.39 -10.97 -1.12
CA ASP A 163 16.10 -11.58 0.02
C ASP A 163 17.63 -11.32 0.01
N LYS A 164 18.15 -10.67 -1.05
CA LYS A 164 19.58 -10.35 -1.25
C LYS A 164 19.77 -8.83 -1.33
N PRO A 165 19.94 -8.15 -0.19
CA PRO A 165 20.05 -6.69 -0.14
C PRO A 165 21.14 -6.11 -1.05
N GLU A 166 22.30 -6.75 -1.13
CA GLU A 166 23.39 -6.31 -2.00
C GLU A 166 23.03 -6.38 -3.49
N THR A 167 22.31 -7.42 -3.91
CA THR A 167 21.84 -7.56 -5.29
C THR A 167 20.80 -6.49 -5.62
N VAL A 168 19.82 -6.26 -4.74
CA VAL A 168 18.81 -5.20 -4.92
C VAL A 168 19.48 -3.82 -4.99
N ALA A 169 20.45 -3.56 -4.12
CA ALA A 169 21.25 -2.33 -4.14
C ALA A 169 21.97 -2.11 -5.48
N LYS A 170 22.62 -3.15 -6.02
CA LYS A 170 23.29 -3.09 -7.33
C LYS A 170 22.29 -2.85 -8.48
N ILE A 171 21.14 -3.53 -8.46
CA ILE A 171 20.07 -3.33 -9.45
C ILE A 171 19.58 -1.87 -9.41
N PHE A 172 19.33 -1.35 -8.20
CA PHE A 172 18.90 0.02 -8.00
C PHE A 172 19.94 1.04 -8.48
N ASP A 173 21.22 0.85 -8.17
CA ASP A 173 22.26 1.79 -8.61
C ASP A 173 22.51 1.76 -10.12
N ALA A 174 22.29 0.61 -10.76
CA ALA A 174 22.31 0.49 -12.21
C ALA A 174 21.04 1.07 -12.89
N THR A 175 20.03 1.43 -12.11
CA THR A 175 18.74 1.93 -12.60
C THR A 175 18.63 3.45 -12.41
N PRO A 176 18.46 4.24 -13.49
CA PRO A 176 18.21 5.67 -13.35
C PRO A 176 16.91 5.94 -12.58
N LEU A 177 16.98 6.69 -11.48
CA LEU A 177 15.80 7.04 -10.65
C LEU A 177 14.69 7.72 -11.46
N ALA A 178 15.05 8.64 -12.37
CA ALA A 178 14.10 9.31 -13.24
C ALA A 178 13.30 8.38 -14.16
N SER A 179 13.79 7.15 -14.39
CA SER A 179 13.09 6.13 -15.20
C SER A 179 12.09 5.29 -14.40
N LEU A 180 12.02 5.46 -13.07
CA LEU A 180 11.11 4.71 -12.21
C LEU A 180 9.80 5.46 -11.98
N SER A 181 8.70 4.72 -11.91
CA SER A 181 7.42 5.24 -11.45
C SER A 181 7.47 5.64 -9.97
N PRO A 182 6.56 6.52 -9.51
CA PRO A 182 6.37 6.82 -8.09
C PRO A 182 6.22 5.57 -7.21
N ALA A 183 5.48 4.56 -7.68
CA ALA A 183 5.26 3.31 -6.95
C ALA A 183 6.57 2.51 -6.75
N SER A 184 7.41 2.43 -7.77
CA SER A 184 8.71 1.76 -7.67
C SER A 184 9.70 2.53 -6.79
N LYS A 185 9.72 3.87 -6.90
CA LYS A 185 10.52 4.72 -5.99
C LYS A 185 10.10 4.51 -4.54
N LYS A 186 8.79 4.53 -4.26
CA LYS A 186 8.23 4.21 -2.96
C LYS A 186 8.67 2.83 -2.45
N TYR A 187 8.57 1.81 -3.30
CA TYR A 187 9.05 0.46 -2.96
C TYR A 187 10.52 0.47 -2.54
N PHE A 188 11.41 1.08 -3.33
CA PHE A 188 12.83 1.16 -3.01
C PHE A 188 13.08 1.94 -1.71
N GLY A 189 12.40 3.07 -1.50
CA GLY A 189 12.51 3.83 -0.26
C GLY A 189 12.14 2.99 0.96
N ILE A 190 10.99 2.31 0.94
CA ILE A 190 10.57 1.41 2.03
C ILE A 190 11.57 0.25 2.19
N TYR A 191 12.03 -0.34 1.09
CA TYR A 191 12.98 -1.45 1.12
C TYR A 191 14.30 -1.05 1.79
N PHE A 192 14.95 0.03 1.32
CA PHE A 192 16.23 0.48 1.87
C PHE A 192 16.12 0.95 3.31
N TYR A 193 14.99 1.56 3.69
CA TYR A 193 14.72 1.86 5.10
C TYR A 193 14.74 0.60 5.97
N LYS A 194 14.00 -0.45 5.57
CA LYS A 194 13.95 -1.72 6.29
C LYS A 194 15.31 -2.41 6.38
N GLN A 195 16.13 -2.30 5.33
CA GLN A 195 17.50 -2.84 5.30
C GLN A 195 18.53 -1.95 6.00
N LYS A 196 18.11 -0.81 6.61
CA LYS A 196 19.00 0.18 7.25
C LYS A 196 20.04 0.79 6.29
N ASP A 197 19.79 0.74 4.98
CA ASP A 197 20.61 1.41 3.96
C ASP A 197 20.21 2.88 3.82
N ASN A 198 20.70 3.69 4.75
CA ASN A 198 20.38 5.12 4.80
C ASN A 198 20.81 5.86 3.53
N ALA A 199 21.93 5.48 2.90
CA ALA A 199 22.45 6.18 1.74
C ALA A 199 21.49 6.07 0.55
N ARG A 200 20.99 4.86 0.26
CA ARG A 200 20.02 4.67 -0.83
C ARG A 200 18.61 5.15 -0.46
N PHE A 201 18.21 5.04 0.80
CA PHE A 201 16.98 5.68 1.28
C PHE A 201 17.01 7.19 1.04
N ASP A 202 18.09 7.88 1.44
CA ASP A 202 18.25 9.31 1.26
C ASP A 202 18.30 9.69 -0.23
N LYS A 203 18.90 8.86 -1.09
CA LYS A 203 18.90 9.03 -2.55
C LYS A 203 17.50 8.94 -3.16
N VAL A 204 16.66 7.98 -2.73
CA VAL A 204 15.25 7.89 -3.15
C VAL A 204 14.49 9.11 -2.67
N LYS A 205 14.60 9.45 -1.38
CA LYS A 205 13.89 10.56 -0.73
C LYS A 205 14.16 11.91 -1.40
N ALA A 206 15.39 12.14 -1.86
CA ALA A 206 15.76 13.37 -2.55
C ALA A 206 15.03 13.56 -3.89
N ASP A 207 14.65 12.46 -4.55
CA ASP A 207 13.97 12.46 -5.86
C ASP A 207 12.46 12.28 -5.75
N TYR A 208 11.99 11.54 -4.73
CA TYR A 208 10.58 11.25 -4.50
C TYR A 208 10.27 11.13 -3.01
N MET A 209 9.21 11.81 -2.58
CA MET A 209 8.69 11.72 -1.23
C MET A 209 7.16 11.77 -1.24
N ASP A 210 6.54 10.86 -0.49
CA ASP A 210 5.11 10.83 -0.19
C ASP A 210 4.90 10.71 1.32
N GLY A 211 3.65 10.57 1.76
CA GLY A 211 3.30 10.41 3.18
C GLY A 211 4.03 9.26 3.88
N ASP A 212 4.21 8.13 3.18
CA ASP A 212 4.84 6.95 3.74
C ASP A 212 6.36 7.14 3.90
N LEU A 213 7.06 7.59 2.86
CA LEU A 213 8.50 7.87 2.97
C LEU A 213 8.80 9.00 3.96
N ALA A 214 7.90 9.99 4.04
CA ALA A 214 8.00 11.06 5.01
C ALA A 214 7.82 10.55 6.46
N ALA A 215 6.90 9.61 6.70
CA ALA A 215 6.75 8.96 7.99
C ALA A 215 8.00 8.14 8.36
N LEU A 216 8.63 7.44 7.40
CA LEU A 216 9.89 6.73 7.63
C LEU A 216 11.05 7.66 7.95
N GLU A 217 11.12 8.82 7.29
CA GLU A 217 12.11 9.86 7.63
C GLU A 217 11.94 10.34 9.08
N LEU A 218 10.70 10.57 9.52
CA LEU A 218 10.41 10.92 10.92
C LEU A 218 10.77 9.80 11.89
N ASP A 219 10.51 8.54 11.51
CA ASP A 219 10.85 7.37 12.31
C ASP A 219 12.36 7.28 12.61
N ARG A 220 13.24 7.77 11.71
CA ARG A 220 14.69 7.83 11.96
C ARG A 220 15.05 8.70 13.16
N PHE A 221 14.36 9.83 13.36
CA PHE A 221 14.57 10.69 14.53
C PHE A 221 14.02 10.02 15.79
N TRP A 222 12.85 9.39 15.67
CA TRP A 222 12.21 8.67 16.76
C TRP A 222 13.10 7.53 17.30
N VAL A 223 13.60 6.66 16.42
CA VAL A 223 14.46 5.52 16.78
C VAL A 223 15.78 5.97 17.40
N LYS A 224 16.31 7.14 17.00
CA LYS A 224 17.51 7.74 17.59
C LYS A 224 17.27 8.45 18.92
N GLY A 225 16.01 8.62 19.32
CA GLY A 225 15.64 9.41 20.50
C GLY A 225 15.80 10.93 20.31
N ASP A 226 15.99 11.41 19.09
CA ASP A 226 16.10 12.84 18.80
C ASP A 226 14.71 13.50 18.74
N LYS A 227 14.14 13.72 19.91
CA LYS A 227 12.80 14.31 20.09
C LYS A 227 12.71 15.73 19.50
N ALA A 228 13.76 16.53 19.65
CA ALA A 228 13.78 17.91 19.16
C ALA A 228 13.84 17.93 17.63
N GLY A 229 14.74 17.14 17.03
CA GLY A 229 14.83 16.97 15.58
C GLY A 229 13.56 16.38 14.98
N TYR A 230 12.89 15.45 15.68
CA TYR A 230 11.58 14.92 15.27
C TYR A 230 10.55 16.04 15.10
N LEU A 231 10.38 16.91 16.11
CA LEU A 231 9.39 17.98 16.06
C LEU A 231 9.72 19.04 14.98
N GLU A 232 10.99 19.40 14.84
CA GLU A 232 11.43 20.33 13.78
C GLU A 232 11.13 19.76 12.39
N ARG A 233 11.48 18.48 12.18
CA ARG A 233 11.25 17.81 10.90
C ARG A 233 9.77 17.57 10.62
N PHE A 234 8.98 17.24 11.64
CA PHE A 234 7.54 17.02 11.56
C PHE A 234 6.82 18.26 11.03
N ALA A 235 7.14 19.46 11.55
CA ALA A 235 6.51 20.70 11.11
C ALA A 235 6.71 20.95 9.61
N ALA A 236 7.94 20.75 9.11
CA ALA A 236 8.27 20.93 7.70
C ALA A 236 7.59 19.88 6.79
N ILE A 237 7.47 18.64 7.26
CA ILE A 237 6.86 17.54 6.51
C ILE A 237 5.34 17.63 6.49
N ASN A 238 4.70 17.85 7.64
CA ASN A 238 3.24 17.87 7.77
C ASN A 238 2.59 19.02 6.96
N ALA A 239 3.35 20.06 6.63
CA ALA A 239 2.91 21.13 5.74
C ALA A 239 2.83 20.71 4.26
N LYS A 240 3.48 19.62 3.86
CA LYS A 240 3.63 19.19 2.45
C LYS A 240 3.03 17.83 2.16
N TYR A 241 3.03 16.93 3.14
CA TYR A 241 2.65 15.54 2.95
C TYR A 241 1.55 15.13 3.93
N GLU A 242 0.67 14.26 3.45
CA GLU A 242 -0.32 13.61 4.30
C GLU A 242 0.35 12.50 5.10
N LEU A 243 0.53 12.72 6.41
CA LEU A 243 1.19 11.78 7.30
C LEU A 243 0.21 10.79 7.91
N SER A 244 0.72 9.59 8.21
CA SER A 244 -0.03 8.59 8.98
C SER A 244 -0.37 9.11 10.39
N GLY A 245 -1.49 8.64 10.92
CA GLY A 245 -1.95 9.03 12.26
C GLY A 245 -0.91 8.76 13.35
N ALA A 246 -0.16 7.65 13.24
CA ALA A 246 0.91 7.31 14.19
C ALA A 246 2.03 8.37 14.26
N ALA A 247 2.47 8.92 13.12
CA ALA A 247 3.49 9.96 13.08
C ALA A 247 2.96 11.26 13.71
N VAL A 248 1.68 11.57 13.49
CA VAL A 248 1.01 12.74 14.09
C VAL A 248 0.82 12.55 15.59
N CYS A 249 0.40 11.37 16.06
CA CYS A 249 0.25 11.09 17.49
C CYS A 249 1.57 11.27 18.25
N ARG A 250 2.67 10.71 17.72
CA ARG A 250 4.00 10.91 18.31
C ARG A 250 4.38 12.39 18.41
N ALA A 251 4.02 13.20 17.40
CA ALA A 251 4.26 14.64 17.47
C ALA A 251 3.44 15.30 18.58
N ILE A 252 2.14 14.95 18.72
CA ILE A 252 1.26 15.45 19.78
C ILE A 252 1.81 15.08 21.16
N ASP A 253 2.25 13.83 21.35
CA ASP A 253 2.85 13.38 22.62
C ASP A 253 4.07 14.23 22.98
N LEU A 254 4.97 14.47 22.01
CA LEU A 254 6.16 15.30 22.22
C LEU A 254 5.82 16.78 22.46
N TYR A 255 4.79 17.31 21.80
CA TYR A 255 4.30 18.68 22.07
C TYR A 255 3.80 18.80 23.52
N ASN A 256 3.01 17.82 23.98
CA ASN A 256 2.51 17.77 25.35
C ASN A 256 3.67 17.63 26.37
N GLU A 257 4.63 16.73 26.14
CA GLU A 257 5.81 16.56 27.00
C GLU A 257 6.66 17.82 27.12
N THR A 258 6.75 18.61 26.04
CA THR A 258 7.59 19.82 25.99
C THR A 258 6.83 21.11 26.31
N GLY A 259 5.52 21.03 26.58
CA GLY A 259 4.66 22.20 26.79
C GLY A 259 4.56 23.13 25.57
N LYS A 260 4.86 22.63 24.36
CA LYS A 260 4.81 23.39 23.12
C LYS A 260 3.40 23.32 22.53
N GLN A 261 2.88 24.46 22.09
CA GLN A 261 1.58 24.51 21.44
C GLN A 261 1.63 23.88 20.03
N PHE A 262 0.53 23.25 19.62
CA PHE A 262 0.34 22.69 18.30
C PHE A 262 -1.04 23.01 17.72
N ASP A 263 -1.28 22.72 16.44
CA ASP A 263 -2.61 22.84 15.85
C ASP A 263 -3.53 21.73 16.37
N CYS A 264 -4.60 22.09 17.08
CA CYS A 264 -5.54 21.13 17.67
C CYS A 264 -6.25 20.27 16.62
N ASN A 265 -6.24 20.64 15.34
CA ASN A 265 -6.73 19.79 14.26
C ASN A 265 -5.83 18.59 13.96
N LEU A 266 -4.58 18.57 14.44
CA LEU A 266 -3.72 17.39 14.38
C LEU A 266 -4.33 16.20 15.13
N VAL A 267 -5.13 16.44 16.17
CA VAL A 267 -5.82 15.37 16.90
C VAL A 267 -6.77 14.59 15.98
N ASN A 268 -7.38 15.24 14.99
CA ASN A 268 -8.23 14.56 14.00
C ASN A 268 -7.45 13.57 13.13
N LYS A 269 -6.16 13.85 12.87
CA LYS A 269 -5.30 12.97 12.08
C LYS A 269 -4.72 11.84 12.92
N CYS A 270 -4.39 12.14 14.20
CA CYS A 270 -3.88 11.15 15.14
C CYS A 270 -4.93 10.09 15.47
N MET A 271 -6.18 10.49 15.72
CA MET A 271 -7.25 9.59 16.14
C MET A 271 -8.39 9.61 15.11
N SER A 272 -8.59 8.49 14.42
CA SER A 272 -9.70 8.32 13.45
C SER A 272 -11.07 8.25 14.13
N ASP A 273 -11.09 7.76 15.37
CA ASP A 273 -12.30 7.45 16.09
C ASP A 273 -12.66 8.61 17.02
N TYR A 274 -13.85 9.19 16.81
CA TYR A 274 -14.39 10.28 17.62
C TYR A 274 -14.86 9.72 18.96
N SER A 275 -13.92 9.40 19.84
CA SER A 275 -14.13 8.82 21.17
C SER A 275 -14.11 9.88 22.28
N VAL A 276 -14.38 9.46 23.51
CA VAL A 276 -14.21 10.31 24.71
C VAL A 276 -12.76 10.79 24.85
N ASP A 277 -11.78 9.93 24.57
CA ASP A 277 -10.36 10.29 24.63
C ASP A 277 -9.97 11.31 23.57
N PHE A 278 -10.52 11.19 22.36
CA PHE A 278 -10.37 12.21 21.31
C PHE A 278 -10.86 13.58 21.80
N VAL A 279 -12.04 13.61 22.43
CA VAL A 279 -12.60 14.85 22.98
C VAL A 279 -11.72 15.40 24.10
N LYS A 280 -11.21 14.55 24.98
CA LYS A 280 -10.32 14.95 26.07
C LYS A 280 -9.05 15.62 25.56
N ILE A 281 -8.35 15.00 24.60
CA ILE A 281 -7.10 15.52 24.06
C ILE A 281 -7.33 16.81 23.27
N LYS A 282 -8.35 16.83 22.39
CA LYS A 282 -8.63 18.00 21.56
C LYS A 282 -9.16 19.18 22.39
N GLY A 283 -9.99 18.90 23.40
CA GLY A 283 -10.48 19.89 24.35
C GLY A 283 -9.34 20.52 25.17
N ALA A 284 -8.41 19.69 25.66
CA ALA A 284 -7.21 20.15 26.36
C ALA A 284 -6.39 21.13 25.50
N CYS A 285 -6.12 20.75 24.25
CA CYS A 285 -5.37 21.59 23.32
C CYS A 285 -6.00 22.99 23.15
N PHE A 286 -7.32 23.07 22.93
CA PHE A 286 -7.99 24.37 22.80
C PHE A 286 -7.95 25.16 24.11
N ALA A 287 -8.12 24.48 25.25
CA ALA A 287 -8.10 25.11 26.57
C ALA A 287 -6.73 25.71 26.91
N GLU A 288 -5.64 24.98 26.65
CA GLU A 288 -4.26 25.44 26.88
C GLU A 288 -3.88 26.60 25.97
N LYS A 289 -4.34 26.58 24.71
CA LYS A 289 -4.16 27.70 23.77
C LYS A 289 -5.05 28.91 24.05
N LYS A 290 -5.96 28.80 25.02
CA LYS A 290 -6.99 29.81 25.33
C LYS A 290 -7.82 30.20 24.09
N ASP A 291 -8.04 29.25 23.18
CA ASP A 291 -8.81 29.47 21.96
C ASP A 291 -10.31 29.30 22.23
N ALA A 292 -10.94 30.37 22.75
CA ALA A 292 -12.34 30.35 23.13
C ALA A 292 -13.28 30.03 21.96
N LYS A 293 -12.98 30.54 20.75
CA LYS A 293 -13.80 30.31 19.56
C LYS A 293 -13.70 28.85 19.10
N GLY A 294 -12.48 28.32 19.01
CA GLY A 294 -12.23 26.93 18.64
C GLY A 294 -12.83 25.95 19.66
N LEU A 295 -12.63 26.20 20.95
CA LEU A 295 -13.21 25.41 22.03
C LEU A 295 -14.75 25.41 21.97
N THR A 296 -15.38 26.58 21.81
CA THR A 296 -16.84 26.70 21.75
C THR A 296 -17.39 25.94 20.55
N ALA A 297 -16.84 26.16 19.36
CA ALA A 297 -17.26 25.45 18.16
C ALA A 297 -17.09 23.93 18.30
N PHE A 298 -15.99 23.50 18.91
CA PHE A 298 -15.74 22.09 19.20
C PHE A 298 -16.80 21.51 20.14
N ALA A 299 -16.95 22.08 21.34
CA ALA A 299 -17.93 21.65 22.33
C ALA A 299 -19.37 21.60 21.77
N ASP A 300 -19.75 22.60 20.99
CA ASP A 300 -21.09 22.70 20.41
C ASP A 300 -21.38 21.64 19.33
N SER A 301 -20.33 21.14 18.67
CA SER A 301 -20.40 20.08 17.66
C SER A 301 -20.53 18.66 18.23
N LEU A 302 -20.14 18.44 19.49
CA LEU A 302 -20.10 17.10 20.08
C LEU A 302 -21.48 16.51 20.36
N GLY A 303 -21.65 15.22 20.07
CA GLY A 303 -22.82 14.45 20.51
C GLY A 303 -22.73 14.05 21.98
N ALA A 304 -23.89 13.79 22.62
CA ALA A 304 -23.98 13.47 24.04
C ALA A 304 -23.09 12.29 24.47
N LYS A 305 -22.95 11.26 23.62
CA LYS A 305 -22.14 10.05 23.92
C LYS A 305 -20.66 10.35 24.19
N ILE A 306 -20.09 11.38 23.55
CA ILE A 306 -18.65 11.66 23.58
C ILE A 306 -18.31 12.96 24.31
N PHE A 307 -19.31 13.80 24.56
CA PHE A 307 -19.18 15.03 25.34
C PHE A 307 -18.51 14.84 26.72
N PRO A 308 -18.68 13.72 27.45
CA PRO A 308 -18.01 13.51 28.73
C PRO A 308 -16.50 13.72 28.72
N GLY A 309 -15.82 13.57 27.57
CA GLY A 309 -14.40 13.86 27.44
C GLY A 309 -14.03 15.33 27.74
N LEU A 310 -14.99 16.25 27.61
CA LEU A 310 -14.81 17.67 27.90
C LEU A 310 -15.09 18.01 29.37
N CYS A 311 -15.82 17.17 30.10
CA CYS A 311 -16.21 17.42 31.49
C CYS A 311 -15.01 17.57 32.43
N GLY A 312 -13.94 16.81 32.19
CA GLY A 312 -12.69 16.91 32.95
C GLY A 312 -12.02 18.29 32.88
N TYR A 313 -12.38 19.11 31.88
CA TYR A 313 -11.88 20.47 31.72
C TYR A 313 -12.94 21.54 32.01
N GLY A 314 -14.18 21.16 32.34
CA GLY A 314 -15.30 22.09 32.49
C GLY A 314 -15.00 23.22 33.47
N GLU A 315 -14.47 22.90 34.66
CA GLU A 315 -14.09 23.89 35.66
C GLU A 315 -13.08 24.91 35.09
N TYR A 316 -12.02 24.44 34.45
CA TYR A 316 -11.00 25.29 33.84
C TYR A 316 -11.57 26.16 32.71
N ILE A 317 -12.43 25.59 31.86
CA ILE A 317 -13.07 26.27 30.73
C ILE A 317 -13.87 27.48 31.23
N PHE A 318 -14.71 27.31 32.25
CA PHE A 318 -15.53 28.41 32.79
C PHE A 318 -14.71 29.35 33.68
N ALA A 319 -13.74 28.83 34.45
CA ALA A 319 -12.81 29.64 35.25
C ALA A 319 -11.95 30.57 34.39
N ASN A 320 -11.74 30.25 33.10
CA ASN A 320 -11.01 31.09 32.15
C ASN A 320 -11.91 31.76 31.09
N SER A 321 -13.23 31.64 31.20
CA SER A 321 -14.20 32.24 30.25
C SER A 321 -13.97 31.79 28.80
N LEU A 322 -13.56 30.52 28.60
CA LEU A 322 -13.24 29.98 27.28
C LEU A 322 -14.46 29.47 26.51
N TYR A 323 -15.56 29.18 27.19
CA TYR A 323 -16.83 28.85 26.54
C TYR A 323 -17.67 30.11 26.37
N THR A 324 -18.00 30.44 25.11
CA THR A 324 -18.80 31.62 24.73
C THR A 324 -20.06 31.25 23.95
N GLY A 325 -20.43 29.97 23.95
CA GLY A 325 -21.62 29.46 23.26
C GLY A 325 -22.89 29.62 24.09
N GLU A 326 -23.99 29.01 23.62
CA GLU A 326 -25.29 29.01 24.30
C GLU A 326 -25.79 27.60 24.68
N LYS A 327 -24.95 26.58 24.51
CA LYS A 327 -25.26 25.17 24.81
C LYS A 327 -24.63 24.72 26.12
N GLU A 328 -24.60 25.58 27.14
CA GLU A 328 -24.08 25.22 28.46
C GLU A 328 -24.79 24.01 29.09
N SER A 329 -26.03 23.71 28.67
CA SER A 329 -26.77 22.54 29.11
C SER A 329 -26.04 21.22 28.83
N LYS A 330 -25.11 21.14 27.88
CA LYS A 330 -24.31 19.92 27.70
C LYS A 330 -23.42 19.60 28.91
N PHE A 331 -23.01 20.62 29.68
CA PHE A 331 -22.22 20.44 30.89
C PHE A 331 -23.06 20.00 32.09
N SER A 332 -24.40 20.00 32.01
CA SER A 332 -25.26 19.53 33.11
C SER A 332 -25.18 18.04 33.36
N ASP A 333 -24.65 17.27 32.40
CA ASP A 333 -24.46 15.82 32.53
C ASP A 333 -23.07 15.46 33.08
N CYS A 334 -22.23 16.46 33.32
CA CYS A 334 -20.91 16.25 33.90
C CYS A 334 -20.99 15.93 35.40
N GLU A 335 -20.18 14.99 35.88
CA GLU A 335 -20.11 14.65 37.32
C GLU A 335 -19.73 15.87 38.19
N ASN A 336 -18.90 16.78 37.67
CA ASN A 336 -18.49 18.01 38.34
C ASN A 336 -19.40 19.22 38.03
N LYS A 337 -20.64 19.02 37.56
CA LYS A 337 -21.56 20.10 37.15
C LYS A 337 -21.74 21.18 38.22
N PHE A 338 -21.78 20.83 39.50
CA PHE A 338 -21.98 21.79 40.58
C PHE A 338 -20.73 22.61 40.91
N HIS A 339 -19.52 22.06 40.72
CA HIS A 339 -18.30 22.86 40.82
C HIS A 339 -18.21 23.89 39.67
N ILE A 340 -18.58 23.46 38.46
CA ILE A 340 -18.70 24.37 37.31
C ILE A 340 -19.71 25.50 37.63
N ALA A 341 -20.86 25.15 38.23
CA ALA A 341 -21.89 26.08 38.65
C ALA A 341 -21.37 27.11 39.67
N ASP A 342 -20.61 26.66 40.68
CA ASP A 342 -19.99 27.54 41.68
C ASP A 342 -19.01 28.52 41.03
N ILE A 343 -18.21 28.07 40.05
CA ILE A 343 -17.30 28.94 39.29
C ILE A 343 -18.08 29.99 38.48
N MET A 344 -19.14 29.58 37.78
CA MET A 344 -20.01 30.50 37.04
C MET A 344 -20.64 31.54 37.98
N LEU A 345 -21.08 31.11 39.18
CA LEU A 345 -21.65 31.99 40.20
C LEU A 345 -20.63 33.00 40.72
N GLN A 346 -19.42 32.57 41.07
CA GLN A 346 -18.34 33.46 41.49
C GLN A 346 -18.01 34.51 40.43
N LYS A 347 -18.07 34.11 39.15
CA LYS A 347 -17.90 35.00 38.00
C LYS A 347 -19.11 35.85 37.64
N LYS A 348 -20.24 35.68 38.35
CA LYS A 348 -21.51 36.34 38.06
C LYS A 348 -22.00 36.06 36.63
N SER A 349 -21.66 34.90 36.07
CA SER A 349 -22.08 34.43 34.75
C SER A 349 -23.49 33.85 34.81
N TYR A 350 -24.45 34.65 35.29
CA TYR A 350 -25.80 34.19 35.62
C TYR A 350 -26.58 33.64 34.41
N LYS A 351 -26.38 34.20 33.20
CA LYS A 351 -26.99 33.66 31.97
C LYS A 351 -26.53 32.23 31.71
N SER A 352 -25.23 31.96 31.81
CA SER A 352 -24.66 30.62 31.62
C SER A 352 -25.12 29.64 32.68
N LEU A 353 -25.25 30.10 33.93
CA LEU A 353 -25.78 29.28 35.03
C LEU A 353 -27.23 28.84 34.75
N VAL A 354 -28.09 29.77 34.30
CA VAL A 354 -29.47 29.44 33.89
C VAL A 354 -29.49 28.50 32.68
N ASN A 355 -28.64 28.75 31.67
CA ASN A 355 -28.58 27.91 30.47
C ASN A 355 -28.16 26.47 30.80
N MET A 356 -27.20 26.30 31.71
CA MET A 356 -26.72 24.99 32.14
C MET A 356 -27.82 24.17 32.81
N PHE A 357 -28.60 24.78 33.70
CA PHE A 357 -29.63 24.07 34.48
C PHE A 357 -31.05 24.22 33.95
N ARG A 358 -31.25 24.64 32.70
CA ARG A 358 -32.59 24.92 32.13
C ARG A 358 -33.57 23.74 32.21
N GLY A 359 -33.07 22.50 32.28
CA GLY A 359 -33.87 21.27 32.40
C GLY A 359 -34.27 20.90 33.83
N GLU A 360 -33.71 21.56 34.86
CA GLU A 360 -34.05 21.44 36.29
C GLU A 360 -34.55 20.07 36.76
N THR A 361 -33.68 19.05 36.74
CA THR A 361 -34.09 17.68 37.02
C THR A 361 -34.21 17.39 38.51
N ASP A 362 -33.29 17.93 39.30
CA ASP A 362 -33.21 17.76 40.76
C ASP A 362 -33.27 19.10 41.53
N ASP A 363 -33.26 19.01 42.86
CA ASP A 363 -33.36 20.18 43.73
C ASP A 363 -32.11 21.07 43.71
N MET A 364 -30.92 20.50 43.45
CA MET A 364 -29.69 21.26 43.34
C MET A 364 -29.61 22.00 42.00
N ASP A 365 -30.07 21.38 40.90
CA ASP A 365 -30.22 22.06 39.61
C ASP A 365 -31.14 23.28 39.74
N ARG A 366 -32.31 23.10 40.38
CA ARG A 366 -33.27 24.18 40.67
C ARG A 366 -32.65 25.27 41.54
N TYR A 367 -31.85 24.89 42.53
CA TYR A 367 -31.15 25.83 43.40
C TYR A 367 -30.24 26.76 42.60
N TYR A 368 -29.38 26.23 41.72
CA TYR A 368 -28.51 27.05 40.89
C TYR A 368 -29.27 27.86 39.82
N ALA A 369 -30.30 27.28 39.19
CA ALA A 369 -31.14 27.99 38.23
C ALA A 369 -31.84 29.20 38.88
N ALA A 370 -32.39 29.04 40.09
CA ALA A 370 -33.02 30.14 40.83
C ALA A 370 -32.04 31.27 41.17
N ILE A 371 -30.81 30.94 41.60
CA ILE A 371 -29.74 31.93 41.82
C ILE A 371 -29.43 32.68 40.52
N GLY A 372 -29.31 31.96 39.41
CA GLY A 372 -29.07 32.55 38.09
C GLY A 372 -30.18 33.53 37.68
N TYR A 373 -31.45 33.15 37.83
CA TYR A 373 -32.58 34.04 37.54
C TYR A 373 -32.57 35.29 38.43
N ALA A 374 -32.29 35.14 39.73
CA ALA A 374 -32.21 36.26 40.66
C ALA A 374 -31.08 37.23 40.27
N GLY A 375 -29.90 36.71 39.93
CA GLY A 375 -28.76 37.50 39.47
C GLY A 375 -29.00 38.25 38.15
N LEU A 376 -29.93 37.75 37.31
CA LEU A 376 -30.40 38.43 36.10
C LEU A 376 -31.56 39.42 36.35
N GLY A 377 -32.00 39.59 37.60
CA GLY A 377 -33.14 40.44 37.95
C GLY A 377 -34.52 39.83 37.64
N LYS A 378 -34.57 38.55 37.25
CA LYS A 378 -35.79 37.80 36.91
C LYS A 378 -36.44 37.23 38.16
N LYS A 379 -36.97 38.12 39.01
CA LYS A 379 -37.47 37.79 40.36
C LYS A 379 -38.60 36.76 40.35
N LYS A 380 -39.52 36.85 39.39
CA LYS A 380 -40.65 35.93 39.29
C LYS A 380 -40.18 34.52 38.95
N GLU A 381 -39.34 34.39 37.93
CA GLU A 381 -38.77 33.10 37.51
C GLU A 381 -37.90 32.49 38.61
N ALA A 382 -37.14 33.31 39.35
CA ALA A 382 -36.37 32.84 40.49
C ALA A 382 -37.26 32.26 41.60
N ALA A 383 -38.35 32.96 41.95
CA ALA A 383 -39.31 32.51 42.97
C ALA A 383 -40.08 31.25 42.53
N ASP A 384 -40.54 31.22 41.28
CA ASP A 384 -41.26 30.08 40.69
C ASP A 384 -40.37 28.82 40.65
N THR A 385 -39.08 28.99 40.40
CA THR A 385 -38.09 27.90 40.42
C THR A 385 -37.80 27.43 41.85
N ALA A 386 -37.57 28.38 42.77
CA ALA A 386 -37.32 28.11 44.19
C ALA A 386 -38.45 27.32 44.87
N ALA A 387 -39.71 27.61 44.51
CA ALA A 387 -40.88 26.94 45.09
C ALA A 387 -40.93 25.43 44.80
N LYS A 388 -40.27 24.98 43.71
CA LYS A 388 -40.24 23.58 43.29
C LYS A 388 -39.20 22.73 44.03
N ILE A 389 -38.25 23.38 44.73
CA ILE A 389 -37.25 22.69 45.56
C ILE A 389 -37.99 22.00 46.71
N LYS A 390 -37.67 20.75 47.05
CA LYS A 390 -38.25 20.04 48.19
C LYS A 390 -37.34 20.08 49.41
N ASP A 391 -36.03 20.01 49.19
CA ASP A 391 -35.00 20.10 50.23
C ASP A 391 -35.10 21.40 51.04
N SER A 392 -35.23 21.26 52.36
CA SER A 392 -35.42 22.39 53.28
C SER A 392 -34.15 23.20 53.53
N TYR A 393 -32.98 22.55 53.46
CA TYR A 393 -31.69 23.22 53.62
C TYR A 393 -31.40 24.13 52.43
N LEU A 394 -31.61 23.65 51.20
CA LEU A 394 -31.44 24.44 49.99
C LEU A 394 -32.42 25.61 49.92
N LYS A 395 -33.68 25.42 50.32
CA LYS A 395 -34.66 26.52 50.47
C LYS A 395 -34.18 27.60 51.41
N ALA A 396 -33.70 27.22 52.60
CA ALA A 396 -33.22 28.17 53.60
C ALA A 396 -32.00 28.95 53.10
N LYS A 397 -31.06 28.26 52.45
CA LYS A 397 -29.87 28.88 51.84
C LYS A 397 -30.24 29.88 50.75
N LEU A 398 -31.21 29.54 49.90
CA LEU A 398 -31.67 30.38 48.80
C LEU A 398 -32.47 31.61 49.27
N ALA A 399 -33.22 31.49 50.37
CA ALA A 399 -34.00 32.61 50.93
C ALA A 399 -33.12 33.81 51.34
N GLY A 400 -31.84 33.59 51.65
CA GLY A 400 -30.86 34.66 51.87
C GLY A 400 -30.40 35.36 50.59
N VAL A 401 -30.52 34.71 49.43
CA VAL A 401 -30.12 35.22 48.11
C VAL A 401 -31.27 35.94 47.40
N LEU A 402 -32.53 35.57 47.70
CA LEU A 402 -33.73 36.09 47.04
C LEU A 402 -34.35 37.34 47.69
N LYS A 403 -33.82 37.77 48.85
CA LYS A 403 -34.18 39.06 49.48
C LYS A 403 -33.42 40.20 48.80
#